data_AF-A0A924FMD7-F1
#
_entry.id   AF-A0A924FMD7-F1
#
_cell.length_a   1.000
_cell.length_b   1.000
_cell.length_c   1.000
_cell.angle_alpha   90.00
_cell.angle_beta   90.00
_cell.angle_gamma   90.00
#
_symmetry.space_group_name_H-M   'P 1'
#
loop_
_entity.id
_entity.type
_entity.pdbx_description
1 polymer ?
#
loop_
_entity_poly.entity_id
_entity_poly.type
_entity_poly.pdbx_seq_one_letter_code
_entity_poly.pdbx_strand_id
1 'polypeptide(L)'
;MSLLPPNKPFVIDQAHLRRARNLARESGRSVISELEHLHNGSADELAQQLAALFGMVAVDQAGLAALTPAFDLLPLSLARRWGCLLLREADGTLVGVLADPFDPDLQLWLNGQARGAVLMRLTSSADLRSYLASYPAQTAADTAPADRDADALVVDIARDLLQRAMRR
;
A
#
# COMPACT_ATOMS: atom_id res chain seq x y z
N MET A 1 4.13 -34.70 -26.01
CA MET A 1 4.43 -33.28 -25.71
C MET A 1 3.17 -32.47 -25.94
N SER A 2 2.31 -32.36 -24.93
CA SER A 2 1.14 -31.47 -25.00
C SER A 2 1.60 -30.05 -24.68
N LEU A 3 1.54 -29.18 -25.68
CA LEU A 3 1.65 -27.74 -25.51
C LEU A 3 0.37 -27.27 -24.82
N LEU A 4 0.49 -26.82 -23.56
CA LEU A 4 -0.57 -26.02 -22.93
C LEU A 4 -0.85 -24.82 -23.83
N PRO A 5 -2.13 -24.43 -24.06
CA PRO A 5 -2.41 -23.17 -24.71
C PRO A 5 -1.72 -22.05 -23.90
N PRO A 6 -1.17 -21.01 -24.54
CA PRO A 6 -0.67 -19.87 -23.80
C PRO A 6 -1.81 -19.37 -22.91
N ASN A 7 -1.57 -19.39 -21.60
CA ASN A 7 -2.50 -18.90 -20.60
C ASN A 7 -2.94 -17.50 -21.06
N LYS A 8 -4.20 -17.36 -21.48
CA LYS A 8 -4.69 -16.07 -21.98
C LYS A 8 -4.58 -15.11 -20.79
N PRO A 9 -3.80 -14.02 -20.89
CA PRO A 9 -3.62 -13.14 -19.75
C PRO A 9 -5.01 -12.63 -19.36
N PHE A 10 -5.41 -12.91 -18.13
CA PHE A 10 -6.56 -12.25 -17.54
C PHE A 10 -6.22 -10.77 -17.49
N VAL A 11 -7.02 -9.93 -18.15
CA VAL A 11 -6.85 -8.47 -18.14
C VAL A 11 -8.01 -7.88 -17.36
N ILE A 12 -7.72 -7.16 -16.27
CA ILE A 12 -8.73 -6.43 -15.50
C ILE A 12 -9.37 -5.38 -16.41
N ASP A 13 -10.69 -5.47 -16.54
CA ASP A 13 -11.50 -4.47 -17.25
C ASP A 13 -12.54 -3.84 -16.31
N GLN A 14 -13.35 -2.94 -16.86
CA GLN A 14 -14.40 -2.26 -16.11
C GLN A 14 -15.47 -3.22 -15.55
N ALA A 15 -15.74 -4.34 -16.22
CA ALA A 15 -16.73 -5.31 -15.76
C ALA A 15 -16.24 -6.05 -14.52
N HIS A 16 -14.97 -6.44 -14.49
CA HIS A 16 -14.33 -7.04 -13.32
C HIS A 16 -14.34 -6.08 -12.12
N LEU A 17 -14.00 -4.80 -12.33
CA LEU A 17 -14.04 -3.78 -11.27
C LEU A 17 -15.45 -3.55 -10.71
N ARG A 18 -16.46 -3.49 -11.58
CA ARG A 18 -17.86 -3.35 -11.16
C ARG A 18 -18.32 -4.56 -10.35
N ARG A 19 -17.97 -5.77 -10.79
CA ARG A 19 -18.30 -7.01 -10.09
C ARG A 19 -17.64 -7.05 -8.70
N ALA A 20 -16.35 -6.76 -8.63
CA ALA A 20 -15.63 -6.72 -7.36
C ALA A 20 -16.22 -5.70 -6.37
N ARG A 21 -16.62 -4.51 -6.85
CA ARG A 21 -17.30 -3.50 -6.02
C ARG A 21 -18.64 -3.96 -5.48
N ASN A 22 -19.43 -4.69 -6.28
CA ASN A 22 -20.70 -5.23 -5.82
C ASN A 22 -20.48 -6.32 -4.76
N LEU A 23 -19.55 -7.25 -5.03
CA LEU A 23 -19.20 -8.30 -4.08
C LEU A 23 -18.66 -7.72 -2.77
N ALA A 24 -17.82 -6.68 -2.82
CA ALA A 24 -17.27 -6.02 -1.63
C ALA A 24 -18.37 -5.40 -0.75
N ARG A 25 -19.42 -4.85 -1.37
CA ARG A 25 -20.58 -4.32 -0.64
C ARG A 25 -21.41 -5.43 0.01
N GLU A 26 -21.51 -6.59 -0.64
CA GLU A 26 -22.27 -7.74 -0.14
C GLU A 26 -21.51 -8.51 0.95
N SER A 27 -20.19 -8.65 0.81
CA SER A 27 -19.33 -9.43 1.69
C SER A 27 -18.72 -8.63 2.85
N GLY A 28 -18.64 -7.30 2.72
CA GLY A 28 -17.91 -6.42 3.63
C GLY A 28 -16.38 -6.49 3.49
N ARG A 29 -15.84 -7.22 2.50
CA ARG A 29 -14.39 -7.28 2.20
C ARG A 29 -13.97 -6.10 1.33
N SER A 30 -12.66 -5.87 1.21
CA SER A 30 -12.14 -4.84 0.30
C SER A 30 -12.33 -5.23 -1.16
N VAL A 31 -12.39 -4.23 -2.05
CA VAL A 31 -12.46 -4.44 -3.51
C VAL A 31 -11.24 -5.23 -3.99
N ILE A 32 -10.06 -4.99 -3.42
CA ILE A 32 -8.84 -5.75 -3.72
C ILE A 32 -9.01 -7.22 -3.38
N SER A 33 -9.53 -7.56 -2.19
CA SER A 33 -9.75 -8.96 -1.81
C SER A 33 -10.76 -9.65 -2.73
N GLU A 34 -11.80 -8.95 -3.21
CA GLU A 34 -12.72 -9.51 -4.19
C GLU A 34 -12.08 -9.67 -5.57
N LEU A 35 -11.23 -8.73 -5.99
CA LEU A 35 -10.47 -8.85 -7.22
C LEU A 35 -9.49 -10.02 -7.16
N GLU A 36 -8.80 -10.23 -6.04
CA GLU A 36 -7.95 -11.39 -5.79
C GLU A 36 -8.75 -12.70 -5.90
N HIS A 37 -9.98 -12.77 -5.40
CA HIS A 37 -10.82 -13.95 -5.55
C HIS A 37 -11.36 -14.16 -6.98
N LEU A 38 -11.64 -13.08 -7.70
CA LEU A 38 -12.09 -13.13 -9.10
C LEU A 38 -10.94 -13.43 -10.06
N HIS A 39 -9.72 -13.11 -9.67
CA HIS A 39 -8.50 -13.28 -10.43
C HIS A 39 -7.86 -14.63 -10.12
N ASN A 40 -7.77 -15.52 -11.12
CA ASN A 40 -7.10 -16.82 -10.97
C ASN A 40 -5.56 -16.75 -11.10
N GLY A 41 -4.97 -15.57 -11.02
CA GLY A 41 -3.52 -15.34 -11.11
C GLY A 41 -2.89 -15.03 -9.75
N SER A 42 -1.62 -14.63 -9.75
CA SER A 42 -0.92 -14.26 -8.52
C SER A 42 -1.33 -12.87 -8.02
N ALA A 43 -1.10 -12.59 -6.74
CA ALA A 43 -1.35 -11.26 -6.17
C ALA A 43 -0.47 -10.18 -6.84
N ASP A 44 0.72 -10.55 -7.31
CA ASP A 44 1.64 -9.64 -7.99
C ASP A 44 1.18 -9.37 -9.42
N GLU A 45 0.63 -10.36 -10.12
CA GLU A 45 -0.01 -10.16 -11.43
C GLU A 45 -1.20 -9.21 -11.32
N LEU A 46 -2.02 -9.35 -10.27
CA LEU A 46 -3.12 -8.44 -9.99
C LEU A 46 -2.59 -7.01 -9.72
N ALA A 47 -1.57 -6.86 -8.87
CA ALA A 47 -0.95 -5.58 -8.56
C ALA A 47 -0.36 -4.91 -9.81
N GLN A 48 0.28 -5.67 -10.70
CA GLN A 48 0.80 -5.14 -11.97
C GLN A 48 -0.31 -4.59 -12.88
N GLN A 49 -1.42 -5.32 -13.01
CA GLN A 49 -2.55 -4.88 -13.82
C GLN A 49 -3.25 -3.66 -13.24
N LEU A 50 -3.43 -3.63 -11.91
CA LEU A 50 -4.00 -2.48 -11.24
C LEU A 50 -3.08 -1.26 -11.35
N ALA A 51 -1.77 -1.43 -11.17
CA ALA A 51 -0.83 -0.33 -11.36
C ALA A 51 -0.94 0.28 -12.76
N ALA A 52 -0.96 -0.56 -13.81
CA ALA A 52 -1.12 -0.11 -15.18
C ALA A 52 -2.43 0.64 -15.42
N LEU A 53 -3.54 0.16 -14.85
CA LEU A 53 -4.86 0.81 -14.96
C LEU A 53 -4.88 2.20 -14.29
N PHE A 54 -4.14 2.36 -13.20
CA PHE A 54 -4.07 3.59 -12.43
C PHE A 54 -2.90 4.52 -12.84
N GLY A 55 -2.13 4.15 -13.86
CA GLY A 55 -0.96 4.92 -14.30
C GLY A 55 0.20 4.91 -13.28
N MET A 56 0.27 3.88 -12.44
CA MET A 56 1.31 3.66 -11.44
C MET A 56 2.30 2.60 -11.90
N VAL A 57 3.44 2.51 -11.21
CA VAL A 57 4.41 1.41 -11.37
C VAL A 57 4.19 0.38 -10.28
N ALA A 58 4.11 -0.89 -10.66
CA ALA A 58 4.09 -1.99 -9.68
C ALA A 58 5.50 -2.30 -9.19
N VAL A 59 5.63 -2.66 -7.91
CA VAL A 59 6.88 -3.04 -7.26
C VAL A 59 6.68 -4.37 -6.53
N ASP A 60 7.60 -5.30 -6.73
CA ASP A 60 7.62 -6.60 -6.06
C ASP A 60 8.48 -6.54 -4.78
N GLN A 61 8.54 -7.65 -4.05
CA GLN A 61 9.35 -7.76 -2.85
C GLN A 61 10.83 -7.38 -3.05
N ALA A 62 11.43 -7.71 -4.20
CA ALA A 62 12.81 -7.37 -4.49
C ALA A 62 12.99 -5.86 -4.71
N GLY A 63 12.07 -5.22 -5.44
CA GLY A 63 12.04 -3.78 -5.64
C GLY A 63 11.80 -3.01 -4.34
N LEU A 64 10.97 -3.54 -3.44
CA LEU A 64 10.79 -2.97 -2.09
C LEU A 64 12.11 -3.03 -1.29
N ALA A 65 12.80 -4.17 -1.33
CA ALA A 65 14.07 -4.37 -0.62
C ALA A 65 15.21 -3.51 -1.17
N ALA A 66 15.14 -3.07 -2.42
CA ALA A 66 16.12 -2.18 -3.03
C ALA A 66 15.97 -0.71 -2.59
N LEU A 67 14.84 -0.34 -1.99
CA LEU A 67 14.56 1.02 -1.54
C LEU A 67 14.84 1.18 -0.04
N THR A 68 15.18 2.40 0.37
CA THR A 68 15.45 2.70 1.78
C THR A 68 14.19 3.20 2.48
N PRO A 69 13.76 2.61 3.61
CA PRO A 69 12.61 3.14 4.35
C PRO A 69 12.82 4.57 4.86
N ALA A 70 11.81 5.43 4.67
CA ALA A 70 11.77 6.78 5.22
C ALA A 70 10.99 6.82 6.55
N PHE A 71 11.37 5.99 7.52
CA PHE A 71 10.67 5.92 8.81
C PHE A 71 10.79 7.20 9.64
N ASP A 72 11.70 8.10 9.26
CA ASP A 72 11.79 9.48 9.76
C ASP A 72 10.60 10.35 9.36
N LEU A 73 9.93 10.03 8.25
CA LEU A 73 8.75 10.74 7.75
C LEU A 73 7.46 9.95 8.02
N LEU A 74 7.53 8.63 7.92
CA LEU A 74 6.39 7.74 8.16
C LEU A 74 6.80 6.65 9.16
N PRO A 75 6.53 6.82 10.47
CA PRO A 75 6.86 5.82 11.48
C PRO A 75 6.31 4.43 11.16
N LEU A 76 7.07 3.38 11.48
CA LEU A 76 6.72 1.98 11.20
C LEU A 76 5.35 1.57 11.78
N SER A 77 4.97 2.11 12.94
CA SER A 77 3.67 1.85 13.57
C SER A 77 2.50 2.34 12.72
N LEU A 78 2.62 3.51 12.09
CA LEU A 78 1.64 4.05 11.14
C LEU A 78 1.65 3.29 9.82
N ALA A 79 2.84 3.02 9.29
CA ALA A 79 3.02 2.24 8.06
C ALA A 79 2.29 0.89 8.14
N ARG A 80 2.43 0.19 9.27
CA ARG A 80 1.71 -1.05 9.59
C ARG A 80 0.20 -0.86 9.73
N ARG A 81 -0.22 0.18 10.46
CA ARG A 81 -1.63 0.44 10.71
C ARG A 81 -2.40 0.69 9.42
N TRP A 82 -1.81 1.44 8.48
CA TRP A 82 -2.51 1.86 7.25
C TRP A 82 -2.11 1.05 6.03
N GLY A 83 -1.19 0.10 6.16
CA GLY A 83 -0.78 -0.76 5.06
C GLY A 83 -0.14 0.04 3.92
N CYS A 84 0.74 0.97 4.27
CA CYS A 84 1.47 1.77 3.29
C CYS A 84 2.91 2.03 3.73
N LEU A 85 3.75 2.47 2.79
CA LEU A 85 5.16 2.77 3.00
C LEU A 85 5.52 4.09 2.34
N LEU A 86 6.49 4.78 2.94
CA LEU A 86 7.24 5.84 2.31
C LEU A 86 8.70 5.40 2.28
N LEU A 87 9.28 5.36 1.08
CA LEU A 87 10.61 4.86 0.80
C LEU A 87 11.40 5.92 0.02
N ARG A 88 12.73 5.74 -0.06
CA ARG A 88 13.66 6.59 -0.79
C ARG A 88 14.41 5.78 -1.84
N GLU A 89 14.50 6.33 -3.04
CA GLU A 89 15.48 5.87 -4.03
C GLU A 89 16.90 6.35 -3.66
N ALA A 90 17.90 5.83 -4.38
CA ALA A 90 19.31 6.18 -4.14
C ALA A 90 19.61 7.68 -4.33
N ASP A 91 18.83 8.38 -5.16
CA ASP A 91 18.95 9.83 -5.40
C ASP A 91 18.17 10.69 -4.37
N GLY A 92 17.49 10.05 -3.41
CA GLY A 92 16.67 10.71 -2.39
C GLY A 92 15.22 10.97 -2.79
N THR A 93 14.81 10.61 -4.01
CA THR A 93 13.42 10.71 -4.48
C THR A 93 12.50 9.87 -3.58
N LEU A 94 11.38 10.45 -3.16
CA LEU A 94 10.40 9.77 -2.31
C LEU A 94 9.46 8.91 -3.15
N VAL A 95 9.25 7.68 -2.69
CA VAL A 95 8.38 6.68 -3.30
C VAL A 95 7.34 6.25 -2.27
N GLY A 96 6.06 6.45 -2.59
CA GLY A 96 4.94 6.04 -1.76
C GLY A 96 4.42 4.69 -2.26
N VAL A 97 4.43 3.66 -1.42
CA VAL A 97 3.95 2.32 -1.79
C VAL A 97 2.69 1.98 -1.03
N LEU A 98 1.68 1.52 -1.74
CA LEU A 98 0.39 1.08 -1.21
C LEU A 98 -0.05 -0.23 -1.85
N ALA A 99 -1.02 -0.90 -1.21
CA ALA A 99 -1.60 -2.14 -1.72
C ALA A 99 -3.01 -1.96 -2.33
N ASP A 100 -3.65 -0.81 -2.10
CA ASP A 100 -4.99 -0.50 -2.60
C ASP A 100 -5.05 0.86 -3.33
N PRO A 101 -5.09 0.89 -4.67
CA PRO A 101 -5.16 2.13 -5.44
C PRO A 101 -6.54 2.79 -5.39
N PHE A 102 -7.56 2.15 -4.81
CA PHE A 102 -8.91 2.70 -4.69
C PHE A 102 -9.08 3.64 -3.49
N ASP A 103 -8.04 3.84 -2.68
CA ASP A 103 -8.03 4.77 -1.54
C ASP A 103 -7.29 6.09 -1.91
N PRO A 104 -8.01 7.10 -2.45
CA PRO A 104 -7.40 8.39 -2.80
C PRO A 104 -7.01 9.22 -1.56
N ASP A 105 -7.66 9.00 -0.42
CA ASP A 105 -7.38 9.75 0.81
C ASP A 105 -6.04 9.30 1.40
N LEU A 106 -5.74 7.99 1.36
CA LEU A 106 -4.43 7.46 1.73
C LEU A 106 -3.31 7.99 0.82
N GLN A 107 -3.55 8.07 -0.49
CA GLN A 107 -2.59 8.64 -1.44
C GLN A 107 -2.33 10.13 -1.17
N LEU A 108 -3.39 10.90 -0.94
CA LEU A 108 -3.27 12.32 -0.60
C LEU A 108 -2.52 12.51 0.72
N TRP A 109 -2.81 11.66 1.70
CA TRP A 109 -2.13 11.72 2.98
C TRP A 109 -0.64 11.38 2.89
N LEU A 110 -0.26 10.31 2.17
CA LEU A 110 1.14 9.95 1.95
C LEU A 110 1.93 11.09 1.31
N ASN A 111 1.32 11.75 0.31
CA ASN A 111 1.88 12.96 -0.28
C ASN A 111 2.05 14.09 0.74
N GLY A 112 1.09 14.26 1.65
CA GLY A 112 1.17 15.26 2.73
C GLY A 112 2.21 14.98 3.81
N GLN A 113 2.62 13.72 4.01
CA GLN A 113 3.73 13.37 4.89
C GLN A 113 5.09 13.70 4.27
N ALA A 114 5.17 13.67 2.94
CA ALA A 114 6.35 14.06 2.21
C ALA A 114 6.48 15.59 2.14
N ARG A 115 7.68 16.10 2.37
CA ARG A 115 8.01 17.52 2.15
C ARG A 115 8.29 17.84 0.67
N GLY A 116 7.74 17.06 -0.26
CA GLY A 116 8.05 17.09 -1.68
C GLY A 116 7.23 16.10 -2.49
N ALA A 117 7.53 15.98 -3.79
CA ALA A 117 6.83 15.05 -4.68
C ALA A 117 7.08 13.59 -4.28
N VAL A 118 6.02 12.78 -4.33
CA VAL A 118 6.07 11.33 -4.08
C VAL A 118 5.68 10.59 -5.34
N LEU A 119 6.53 9.67 -5.77
CA LEU A 119 6.21 8.74 -6.86
C LEU A 119 5.38 7.59 -6.29
N MET A 120 4.12 7.51 -6.66
CA MET A 120 3.22 6.46 -6.18
C MET A 120 3.47 5.15 -6.91
N ARG A 121 3.65 4.07 -6.15
CA ARG A 121 3.81 2.70 -6.63
C ARG A 121 2.82 1.77 -5.94
N LEU A 122 2.49 0.68 -6.62
CA LEU A 122 1.59 -0.35 -6.11
C LEU A 122 2.37 -1.65 -5.84
N THR A 123 2.07 -2.33 -4.75
CA THR A 123 2.58 -3.68 -4.47
C THR A 123 1.44 -4.57 -4.00
N SER A 124 1.65 -5.88 -3.92
CA SER A 124 0.63 -6.77 -3.40
C SER A 124 0.47 -6.60 -1.88
N SER A 125 -0.73 -6.84 -1.36
CA SER A 125 -0.97 -6.80 0.11
C SER A 125 -0.11 -7.82 0.85
N ALA A 126 0.24 -8.94 0.22
CA ALA A 126 1.13 -9.95 0.79
C ALA A 126 2.56 -9.43 0.92
N ASP A 127 3.12 -8.87 -0.15
CA ASP A 127 4.47 -8.33 -0.16
C ASP A 127 4.63 -7.16 0.80
N LEU A 128 3.68 -6.22 0.80
CA LEU A 128 3.71 -5.08 1.72
C LEU A 128 3.73 -5.54 3.18
N ARG A 129 2.89 -6.52 3.55
CA ARG A 129 2.85 -7.08 4.91
C ARG A 129 4.14 -7.81 5.25
N SER A 130 4.66 -8.61 4.31
CA SER A 130 5.91 -9.37 4.48
C SER A 130 7.10 -8.42 4.72
N TYR A 131 7.19 -7.36 3.93
CA TYR A 131 8.19 -6.31 4.09
C TYR A 131 8.06 -5.58 5.42
N LEU A 132 6.84 -5.15 5.80
CA LEU A 132 6.63 -4.49 7.09
C LEU A 132 6.90 -5.40 8.29
N ALA A 133 6.75 -6.72 8.14
CA ALA A 133 7.01 -7.71 9.17
C ALA A 133 8.51 -7.98 9.39
N SER A 134 9.37 -7.70 8.41
CA SER A 134 10.83 -7.90 8.57
C SER A 134 11.46 -6.90 9.53
N TYR A 135 10.78 -5.82 9.87
CA TYR A 135 11.23 -4.84 10.85
C TYR A 135 10.70 -5.18 12.25
N PRO A 136 11.51 -5.16 13.31
CA PRO A 136 10.99 -5.30 14.66
C PRO A 136 10.07 -4.12 14.99
N ALA A 137 9.05 -4.35 15.80
CA ALA A 137 8.34 -3.21 16.40
C ALA A 137 9.35 -2.48 17.29
N GLN A 138 9.57 -1.18 17.07
CA GLN A 138 10.28 -0.36 18.05
C GLN A 138 9.42 -0.36 19.32
N THR A 139 9.81 -1.16 20.32
CA THR A 139 9.21 -1.06 21.66
C THR A 139 9.63 0.26 22.26
N ALA A 140 8.67 1.03 22.77
CA ALA A 140 8.83 2.33 23.44
C ALA A 140 9.78 2.34 24.68
N ALA A 141 10.53 1.26 24.92
CA ALA A 141 11.45 1.11 26.04
C ALA A 141 12.89 1.59 25.75
N ASP A 142 13.28 1.74 24.47
CA ASP A 142 14.64 2.18 24.10
C ASP A 142 14.74 3.64 23.65
N THR A 143 13.63 4.39 23.66
CA THR A 143 13.62 5.82 23.35
C THR A 143 13.53 6.66 24.63
N ALA A 144 14.70 7.13 25.10
CA ALA A 144 14.81 8.29 25.98
C ALA A 144 14.21 9.56 25.28
N PRO A 145 13.91 10.64 26.02
CA PRO A 145 12.62 11.34 25.99
C PRO A 145 12.44 12.38 24.86
N ALA A 146 12.53 11.96 23.59
CA ALA A 146 12.03 12.73 22.44
C ALA A 146 10.86 12.06 21.71
N ASP A 147 10.54 10.81 22.06
CA ASP A 147 9.64 9.93 21.30
C ASP A 147 8.18 9.95 21.79
N ARG A 148 7.92 10.48 23.00
CA ARG A 148 6.54 10.67 23.49
C ARG A 148 5.76 11.70 22.68
N ASP A 149 6.45 12.73 22.18
CA ASP A 149 5.83 13.75 21.32
C ASP A 149 5.56 13.19 19.92
N ALA A 150 6.43 12.31 19.41
CA ALA A 150 6.22 11.64 18.14
C ALA A 150 5.02 10.68 18.21
N ASP A 151 4.90 9.88 19.28
CA ASP A 151 3.80 8.92 19.42
C ASP A 151 2.45 9.63 19.67
N ALA A 152 2.45 10.72 20.44
CA ALA A 152 1.27 11.57 20.62
C ALA A 152 0.87 12.30 19.32
N LEU A 153 1.84 12.85 18.58
CA LEU A 153 1.62 13.47 17.27
C LEU A 153 1.13 12.45 16.24
N VAL A 154 1.67 11.23 16.25
CA VAL A 154 1.21 10.10 15.44
C VAL A 154 -0.23 9.74 15.75
N VAL A 155 -0.61 9.68 17.03
CA VAL A 155 -1.98 9.42 17.46
C VAL A 155 -2.92 10.57 17.07
N ASP A 156 -2.49 11.82 17.18
CA ASP A 156 -3.31 12.99 16.83
C ASP A 156 -3.44 13.17 15.31
N ILE A 157 -2.38 12.93 14.53
CA ILE A 157 -2.42 12.85 13.07
C ILE A 157 -3.38 11.73 12.67
N ALA A 158 -3.21 10.53 13.23
CA ALA A 158 -4.08 9.41 12.93
C ALA A 158 -5.54 9.69 13.31
N ARG A 159 -5.80 10.42 14.40
CA ARG A 159 -7.13 10.82 14.85
C ARG A 159 -7.76 11.86 13.92
N ASP A 160 -7.03 12.91 13.54
CA ASP A 160 -7.51 13.92 12.59
C ASP A 160 -7.84 13.30 11.23
N LEU A 161 -7.05 12.31 10.80
CA LEU A 161 -7.27 11.62 9.53
C LEU A 161 -8.43 10.64 9.59
N LEU A 162 -8.58 9.91 10.69
CA LEU A 162 -9.80 9.13 10.93
C LEU A 162 -11.03 10.04 10.93
N GLN A 163 -10.94 11.22 11.53
CA GLN A 163 -12.05 12.18 11.59
C GLN A 163 -12.39 12.78 10.22
N ARG A 164 -11.41 12.98 9.34
CA ARG A 164 -11.64 13.45 7.96
C ARG A 164 -12.22 12.35 7.08
N ALA A 165 -11.74 11.11 7.22
CA ALA A 165 -12.24 9.95 6.50
C ALA A 165 -13.68 9.57 6.92
N MET A 166 -14.03 9.72 8.20
CA MET A 166 -15.38 9.43 8.74
C MET A 166 -16.41 10.54 8.48
N ARG A 167 -16.01 11.69 7.93
CA ARG A 167 -16.93 12.81 7.61
C ARG A 167 -17.51 12.73 6.18
N ARG A 168 -17.42 11.57 5.51
CA ARG A 168 -18.05 11.29 4.21
C ARG A 168 -18.86 10.02 4.22
#